data_AF-A0A938NPJ9-F1
#
_entry.id   AF-A0A938NPJ9-F1
#
_cell.length_a   1.000
_cell.length_b   1.000
_cell.length_c   1.000
_cell.angle_alpha   90.00
_cell.angle_beta   90.00
_cell.angle_gamma   90.00
#
_symmetry.space_group_name_H-M   'P 1'
#
loop_
_entity.id
_entity.type
_entity.pdbx_description
1 polymer ?
#
loop_
_entity_poly.entity_id
_entity_poly.type
_entity_poly.pdbx_seq_one_letter_code
_entity_poly.pdbx_strand_id
1 'polypeptide(L)'
;MRLQTEEPVKSCPVETKEQHDARMAWWRDARFGMFIHWGIYAVPAGVHNGKQWGGVGEWIMLTERIPVADYRAYAKGFNPVKYDPVAWAKLAKKAGMRYVVITSKHHDGFALFP
;
A
#
# COMPACT_ATOMS: atom_id res chain seq x y z
N MET A 1 -43.67 23.82 17.07
CA MET A 1 -42.36 23.99 16.42
C MET A 1 -41.29 23.91 17.51
N ARG A 2 -40.72 22.73 17.75
CA ARG A 2 -39.64 22.56 18.74
C ARG A 2 -38.31 22.87 18.05
N LEU A 3 -37.61 23.89 18.53
CA LEU A 3 -36.23 24.17 18.15
C LEU A 3 -35.38 23.01 18.68
N GLN A 4 -34.75 22.26 17.77
CA GLN A 4 -33.69 21.33 18.13
C GLN A 4 -32.48 22.17 18.50
N THR A 5 -32.00 22.05 19.74
CA THR A 5 -30.72 22.61 20.16
C THR A 5 -29.63 21.78 19.49
N GLU A 6 -28.82 22.40 18.64
CA GLU A 6 -27.63 21.79 18.07
C GLU A 6 -26.66 21.45 19.20
N GLU A 7 -26.34 20.16 19.39
CA GLU A 7 -25.24 19.79 20.27
C GLU A 7 -23.91 20.23 19.63
N PRO A 8 -22.98 20.82 20.40
CA PRO A 8 -21.71 21.22 19.86
C PRO A 8 -20.96 19.99 19.34
N VAL A 9 -20.57 20.03 18.06
CA VAL A 9 -19.68 19.03 17.47
C VAL A 9 -18.44 18.93 18.34
N LYS A 10 -18.21 17.77 18.97
CA LYS A 10 -16.99 17.48 19.72
C LYS A 10 -15.80 17.68 18.77
N SER A 11 -15.07 18.77 18.95
CA SER A 11 -13.83 19.00 18.20
C SER A 11 -12.85 17.88 18.53
N CYS A 12 -12.19 17.33 17.51
CA CYS A 12 -11.09 16.41 17.75
C CYS A 12 -10.02 17.15 18.56
N PRO A 13 -9.53 16.58 19.67
CA PRO A 13 -8.47 17.23 20.43
C PRO A 13 -7.26 17.41 19.52
N VAL A 14 -6.80 18.66 19.40
CA VAL A 14 -5.59 19.00 18.64
C VAL A 14 -4.39 18.53 19.45
N GLU A 15 -3.59 17.64 18.87
CA GLU A 15 -2.37 17.14 19.47
C GLU A 15 -1.36 18.28 19.71
N THR A 16 -0.77 18.37 20.91
CA THR A 16 0.32 19.32 21.17
C THR A 16 1.61 18.87 20.50
N LYS A 17 2.59 19.77 20.35
CA LYS A 17 3.89 19.42 19.78
C LYS A 17 4.58 18.32 20.58
N GLU A 18 4.52 18.37 21.91
CA GLU A 18 5.14 17.39 22.81
C GLU A 18 4.51 16.01 22.65
N GLN A 19 3.18 15.95 22.49
CA GLN A 19 2.45 14.70 22.24
C GLN A 19 2.83 14.11 20.86
N HIS A 20 2.88 14.96 19.83
CA HIS A 20 3.34 14.56 18.50
C HIS A 20 4.77 14.02 18.54
N ASP A 21 5.67 14.73 19.22
CA ASP A 21 7.07 14.34 19.32
C ASP A 21 7.27 13.02 20.07
N ALA A 22 6.52 12.80 21.16
CA ALA A 22 6.51 11.53 21.87
C ALA A 22 5.98 10.39 20.98
N ARG A 23 4.88 10.62 20.25
CA ARG A 23 4.29 9.62 19.33
C ARG A 23 5.21 9.29 18.16
N MET A 24 5.95 10.26 17.64
CA MET A 24 6.86 10.09 16.50
C MET A 24 8.30 9.70 16.89
N ALA A 25 8.61 9.60 18.18
CA ALA A 25 9.94 9.22 18.67
C ALA A 25 10.39 7.86 18.08
N TRP A 26 9.56 6.82 18.21
CA TRP A 26 9.89 5.49 17.68
C TRP A 26 10.11 5.50 16.16
N TRP A 27 9.33 6.28 15.41
CA TRP A 27 9.43 6.35 13.95
C TRP A 27 10.75 6.99 13.52
N ARG A 28 11.15 8.06 14.21
CA ARG A 28 12.47 8.67 14.03
C ARG A 28 13.57 7.67 14.36
N ASP A 29 13.47 6.93 15.46
CA ASP A 29 14.49 5.94 15.86
C ASP A 29 14.55 4.70 14.96
N ALA A 30 13.44 4.36 14.30
CA ALA A 30 13.34 3.16 13.48
C ALA A 30 14.31 3.17 12.29
N ARG A 31 14.51 4.34 11.66
CA ARG A 31 15.46 4.68 10.55
C ARG A 31 15.40 3.83 9.27
N PHE A 32 15.27 2.52 9.37
CA PHE A 32 15.37 1.57 8.28
C PHE A 32 14.15 0.66 8.27
N GLY A 33 13.53 0.51 7.11
CA GLY A 33 12.30 -0.27 6.93
C GLY A 33 12.18 -0.89 5.54
N MET A 34 11.25 -1.83 5.42
CA MET A 34 10.91 -2.48 4.16
C MET A 34 9.74 -1.76 3.50
N PHE A 35 9.81 -1.53 2.19
CA PHE A 35 8.66 -1.11 1.40
C PHE A 35 8.26 -2.23 0.45
N ILE A 36 7.00 -2.65 0.48
CA ILE A 36 6.44 -3.69 -0.38
C ILE A 36 5.47 -3.03 -1.38
N HIS A 37 5.90 -2.96 -2.65
CA HIS A 37 5.00 -2.74 -3.78
C HIS A 37 4.47 -4.09 -4.24
N TRP A 38 3.22 -4.36 -3.94
CA TRP A 38 2.56 -5.59 -4.39
C TRP A 38 1.11 -5.33 -4.78
N GLY A 39 0.69 -5.94 -5.88
CA GLY A 39 -0.61 -5.76 -6.50
C GLY A 39 -0.71 -6.56 -7.79
N ILE A 40 -1.82 -6.40 -8.52
CA ILE A 40 -2.06 -7.21 -9.72
C ILE A 40 -1.08 -6.92 -10.86
N TYR A 41 -0.37 -5.78 -10.85
CA TYR A 41 0.76 -5.50 -11.76
C TYR A 41 1.91 -6.51 -11.63
N ALA A 42 2.01 -7.23 -10.51
CA ALA A 42 3.00 -8.29 -10.33
C ALA A 42 2.73 -9.52 -11.22
N VAL A 43 1.49 -9.69 -11.72
CA VAL A 43 1.11 -10.80 -12.62
C VAL A 43 1.71 -10.63 -14.02
N PRO A 44 1.51 -9.51 -14.74
CA PRO A 44 2.17 -9.27 -16.02
C PRO A 44 3.68 -9.00 -15.87
N ALA A 45 4.15 -8.57 -14.69
CA ALA A 45 5.58 -8.35 -14.39
C ALA A 45 6.30 -7.45 -15.44
N GLY A 46 5.61 -6.41 -15.93
CA GLY A 46 6.14 -5.52 -16.96
C GLY A 46 5.93 -5.99 -18.41
N VAL A 47 5.26 -7.13 -18.63
CA VAL A 47 4.93 -7.65 -19.97
C VAL A 47 3.44 -7.50 -20.28
N HIS A 48 3.13 -6.84 -21.39
CA HIS A 48 1.77 -6.79 -21.93
C HIS A 48 1.79 -7.11 -23.42
N ASN A 49 0.92 -8.01 -23.88
CA ASN A 49 0.84 -8.47 -25.28
C ASN A 49 2.20 -8.91 -25.89
N GLY A 50 3.01 -9.62 -25.10
CA GLY A 50 4.34 -10.10 -25.52
C GLY A 50 5.43 -9.03 -25.57
N LYS A 51 5.10 -7.77 -25.28
CA LYS A 51 6.05 -6.67 -25.23
C LYS A 51 6.51 -6.44 -23.78
N GLN A 52 7.81 -6.55 -23.55
CA GLN A 52 8.42 -6.16 -22.29
C GLN A 52 8.56 -4.63 -22.23
N TRP A 53 8.02 -4.04 -21.18
CA TRP A 53 8.31 -2.66 -20.80
C TRP A 53 9.60 -2.61 -19.98
N GLY A 54 10.50 -1.68 -20.34
CA GLY A 54 11.79 -1.50 -19.67
C GLY A 54 11.76 -0.56 -18.47
N GLY A 55 10.60 0.04 -18.20
CA GLY A 55 10.41 0.91 -17.04
C GLY A 55 9.83 0.17 -15.84
N VAL A 56 9.16 0.93 -14.99
CA VAL A 56 8.71 0.48 -13.69
C VAL A 56 7.38 -0.30 -13.79
N GLY A 57 7.36 -1.55 -13.31
CA GLY A 57 6.28 -2.50 -13.57
C GLY A 57 4.92 -2.12 -12.97
N GLU A 58 4.87 -1.46 -11.81
CA GLU A 58 3.59 -1.05 -11.20
C GLU A 58 2.85 0.06 -11.95
N TRP A 59 3.50 0.66 -12.96
CA TRP A 59 2.91 1.64 -13.87
C TRP A 59 2.45 1.06 -15.21
N ILE A 60 2.55 -0.26 -15.42
CA ILE A 60 2.29 -0.91 -16.72
C ILE A 60 0.91 -0.57 -17.31
N MET A 61 -0.11 -0.44 -16.47
CA MET A 61 -1.46 -0.05 -16.89
C MET A 61 -1.45 1.32 -17.60
N LEU A 62 -0.72 2.29 -17.05
CA LEU A 62 -0.57 3.62 -17.65
C LEU A 62 0.36 3.59 -18.87
N THR A 63 1.53 2.97 -18.73
CA THR A 63 2.59 3.07 -19.76
C THR A 63 2.23 2.33 -21.05
N GLU A 64 1.58 1.17 -20.95
CA GLU A 64 1.08 0.41 -22.11
C GLU A 64 -0.38 0.76 -22.46
N ARG A 65 -0.98 1.76 -21.78
CA ARG A 65 -2.36 2.23 -22.00
C ARG A 65 -3.38 1.08 -21.98
N ILE A 66 -3.23 0.15 -21.05
CA ILE A 66 -4.08 -1.03 -20.91
C ILE A 66 -5.48 -0.57 -20.45
N PRO A 67 -6.56 -0.87 -21.19
CA PRO A 67 -7.90 -0.57 -20.74
C PRO A 67 -8.19 -1.20 -19.37
N VAL A 68 -8.93 -0.49 -18.51
CA VAL A 68 -9.27 -0.98 -17.14
C VAL A 68 -9.90 -2.37 -17.17
N ALA A 69 -10.80 -2.61 -18.14
CA ALA A 69 -11.48 -3.89 -18.29
C ALA A 69 -10.50 -5.05 -18.55
N ASP A 70 -9.50 -4.81 -19.40
CA ASP A 70 -8.48 -5.80 -19.74
C ASP A 70 -7.49 -6.00 -18.59
N TYR A 71 -7.07 -4.91 -17.95
CA TYR A 71 -6.16 -4.97 -16.81
C TYR A 71 -6.75 -5.75 -15.63
N ARG A 72 -8.06 -5.62 -15.37
CA ARG A 72 -8.76 -6.41 -14.35
C ARG A 72 -8.68 -7.91 -14.58
N ALA A 73 -8.48 -8.37 -15.82
CA ALA A 73 -8.33 -9.79 -16.10
C ALA A 73 -7.07 -10.39 -15.43
N TYR A 74 -6.03 -9.59 -15.19
CA TYR A 74 -4.84 -10.03 -14.46
C TYR A 74 -5.13 -10.46 -13.01
N ALA A 75 -6.20 -9.94 -12.40
CA ALA A 75 -6.62 -10.36 -11.06
C ALA A 75 -6.90 -11.87 -10.98
N LYS A 76 -7.34 -12.50 -12.08
CA LYS A 76 -7.55 -13.97 -12.14
C LYS A 76 -6.24 -14.76 -11.97
N GLY A 77 -5.11 -14.19 -12.37
CA GLY A 77 -3.78 -14.78 -12.21
C GLY A 77 -3.12 -14.44 -10.88
N PHE A 78 -3.72 -13.55 -10.07
CA PHE A 78 -3.19 -13.18 -8.76
C PHE A 78 -3.52 -14.26 -7.72
N ASN A 79 -2.77 -15.36 -7.77
CA ASN A 79 -2.87 -16.49 -6.84
C ASN A 79 -1.48 -16.80 -6.24
N PRO A 80 -1.03 -16.03 -5.23
CA PRO A 80 0.33 -16.15 -4.72
C PRO A 80 0.45 -17.34 -3.75
N VAL A 81 0.49 -18.56 -4.29
CA VAL A 81 0.55 -19.82 -3.51
C VAL A 81 1.81 -19.99 -2.66
N LYS A 82 2.84 -19.16 -2.88
CA LYS A 82 4.08 -19.10 -2.08
C LYS A 82 4.13 -17.91 -1.12
N TYR A 83 3.01 -17.19 -0.95
CA TYR A 83 2.93 -16.08 -0.01
C TYR A 83 3.10 -16.59 1.42
N ASP A 84 4.16 -16.14 2.08
CA ASP A 84 4.46 -16.41 3.48
C ASP A 84 4.84 -15.09 4.19
N PRO A 85 3.88 -14.40 4.81
CA PRO A 85 4.15 -13.15 5.52
C PRO A 85 5.06 -13.34 6.74
N VAL A 86 5.09 -14.55 7.32
CA VAL A 86 5.98 -14.86 8.45
C VAL A 86 7.42 -14.93 7.98
N ALA A 87 7.69 -15.56 6.83
CA ALA A 87 9.02 -15.54 6.22
C ALA A 87 9.47 -14.12 5.86
N TRP A 88 8.58 -13.30 5.30
CA TRP A 88 8.90 -11.91 4.96
C TRP A 88 9.23 -11.08 6.22
N ALA A 89 8.43 -11.21 7.28
CA ALA A 89 8.69 -10.53 8.55
C ALA A 89 10.01 -11.00 9.20
N LYS A 90 10.31 -12.29 9.16
CA LYS A 90 11.60 -12.84 9.63
C LYS A 90 12.77 -12.28 8.84
N LEU A 91 12.65 -12.18 7.52
CA LEU A 91 13.69 -11.62 6.66
C LEU A 91 13.94 -10.14 6.98
N ALA A 92 12.88 -9.33 7.07
CA ALA A 92 12.99 -7.92 7.43
C ALA A 92 13.66 -7.73 8.80
N LYS A 93 13.23 -8.51 9.80
CA LYS A 93 13.84 -8.49 11.14
C LYS A 93 15.32 -8.89 11.09
N LYS A 94 15.67 -9.95 10.34
CA LYS A 94 17.06 -10.40 10.17
C LYS A 94 17.93 -9.34 9.50
N ALA A 95 17.38 -8.56 8.57
CA ALA A 95 18.06 -7.45 7.92
C ALA A 95 18.22 -6.20 8.82
N GLY A 96 17.62 -6.18 10.02
CA GLY A 96 17.65 -5.03 10.93
C GLY A 96 16.57 -3.97 10.65
N MET A 97 15.60 -4.26 9.78
CA MET A 97 14.49 -3.35 9.50
C MET A 97 13.55 -3.26 10.71
N ARG A 98 13.08 -2.04 11.00
CA ARG A 98 12.29 -1.70 12.20
C ARG A 98 10.82 -1.41 11.89
N TYR A 99 10.48 -1.23 10.62
CA TYR A 99 9.11 -1.06 10.16
C TYR A 99 8.92 -1.64 8.76
N VAL A 100 7.67 -1.87 8.38
CA VAL A 100 7.27 -2.30 7.02
C VAL A 100 6.13 -1.39 6.56
N VAL A 101 6.21 -0.92 5.32
CA VAL A 101 5.13 -0.25 4.61
C VAL A 101 4.73 -1.13 3.43
N ILE A 102 3.44 -1.38 3.27
CA ILE A 102 2.88 -2.16 2.18
C ILE A 102 1.85 -1.32 1.44
N THR A 103 1.82 -1.43 0.10
CA THR A 103 0.77 -0.81 -0.71
C THR A 103 -0.59 -1.41 -0.37
N SER A 104 -1.40 -0.70 0.41
CA SER A 104 -2.80 -1.11 0.67
C SER A 104 -3.64 -1.08 -0.61
N LYS A 105 -3.39 -0.06 -1.43
CA LYS A 105 -3.90 0.13 -2.79
C LYS A 105 -2.91 1.00 -3.57
N HIS A 106 -2.55 0.62 -4.79
CA HIS A 106 -1.69 1.44 -5.65
C HIS A 106 -2.52 2.28 -6.65
N HIS A 107 -1.87 2.97 -7.58
CA HIS A 107 -2.55 3.79 -8.60
C HIS A 107 -3.47 2.98 -9.54
N ASP A 108 -3.24 1.67 -9.66
CA ASP A 108 -4.08 0.76 -10.45
C ASP A 108 -5.44 0.46 -9.79
N GLY A 109 -5.61 0.85 -8.53
CA GLY A 109 -6.87 0.77 -7.81
C GLY A 109 -7.18 -0.60 -7.19
N PHE A 110 -6.30 -1.61 -7.33
CA PHE A 110 -6.49 -2.91 -6.69
C PHE A 110 -6.16 -2.84 -5.20
N ALA A 111 -7.11 -3.17 -4.34
CA ALA A 111 -6.93 -3.20 -2.89
C ALA A 111 -6.40 -4.58 -2.44
N LEU A 112 -5.39 -4.59 -1.56
CA LEU A 112 -4.89 -5.82 -0.92
C LEU A 112 -5.72 -6.24 0.32
N PHE A 113 -6.86 -5.59 0.55
CA PHE A 113 -7.78 -5.86 1.65
C PHE A 113 -9.22 -5.96 1.12
N PRO A 114 -10.08 -6.77 1.75
CA PRO A 114 -11.49 -6.91 1.36
C PRO A 114 -12.36 -5.72 1.76
#